data_AF-A0A941N7K5-F1
#
_entry.id   AF-A0A941N7K5-F1
#
_cell.length_a   1.000
_cell.length_b   1.000
_cell.length_c   1.000
_cell.angle_alpha   90.00
_cell.angle_beta   90.00
_cell.angle_gamma   90.00
#
_symmetry.space_group_name_H-M   'P 1'
#
loop_
_entity.id
_entity.type
_entity.pdbx_description
1 polymer ?
#
loop_
_entity_poly.entity_id
_entity_poly.type
_entity_poly.pdbx_seq_one_letter_code
_entity_poly.pdbx_strand_id
1 'polypeptide(L)'
;IWRLENSLAPGALYHDHDRLYVPRCGSTTGDVDIHDLAVEADGRPVFVATGFGCLATLSERSSFTPLWSPPFLSQLVAEDRCHLNGLALRDGRARYVTCVSQSDVADGWRDARRNGGVVLDVPSGEVVAQGLSMPHSPRWYRDRLWLLNAGTGEFGTIDLASGAFEPVAFCPGFLRGLAFAGDYAIVTLSKPRHDLAFSGLALDEALERRRAAPQCGIQAIDLRSGQVAHWVRFEGMVTEMYDVAVLAGAARPMALGFKTDEIRRLITIDPDASATSP
;
A
#
# COMPACT_ATOMS: atom_id res chain seq x y z
N ILE A 1 7.66 -10.81 -6.73
CA ILE A 1 7.72 -10.41 -5.30
C ILE A 1 9.05 -10.86 -4.71
N TRP A 2 9.73 -9.98 -3.97
CA TRP A 2 10.98 -10.31 -3.28
C TRP A 2 10.78 -10.21 -1.77
N ARG A 3 11.29 -11.19 -1.02
CA ARG A 3 11.41 -11.12 0.43
C ARG A 3 12.85 -10.81 0.80
N LEU A 4 13.05 -9.69 1.50
CA LEU A 4 14.34 -9.30 2.03
C LEU A 4 14.33 -9.50 3.55
N GLU A 5 15.36 -10.15 4.07
CA GLU A 5 15.46 -10.48 5.50
C GLU A 5 16.61 -9.71 6.15
N ASN A 6 16.36 -9.12 7.33
CA ASN A 6 17.43 -8.56 8.14
C ASN A 6 18.37 -9.69 8.59
N SER A 7 19.62 -9.63 8.17
CA SER A 7 20.62 -10.67 8.43
C SER A 7 21.54 -10.35 9.61
N LEU A 8 21.31 -9.23 10.31
CA LEU A 8 22.08 -8.87 11.51
C LEU A 8 21.39 -9.39 12.78
N ALA A 9 22.19 -9.94 13.70
CA ALA A 9 21.75 -10.22 15.05
C ALA A 9 21.35 -8.92 15.79
N PRO A 10 20.50 -9.00 16.82
CA PRO A 10 20.12 -7.84 17.62
C PRO A 10 21.35 -7.07 18.14
N GLY A 11 21.41 -5.77 17.87
CA GLY A 11 22.50 -4.88 18.28
C GLY A 11 23.78 -4.95 17.42
N ALA A 12 23.87 -5.88 16.47
CA ALA A 12 25.00 -5.93 15.55
C ALA A 12 24.91 -4.83 14.47
N LEU A 13 26.08 -4.40 13.98
CA LEU A 13 26.21 -3.43 12.90
C LEU A 13 26.95 -4.05 11.71
N TYR A 14 26.63 -3.60 10.50
CA TYR A 14 27.36 -3.91 9.27
C TYR A 14 27.74 -2.62 8.55
N HIS A 15 29.03 -2.28 8.52
CA HIS A 15 29.52 -1.01 7.97
C HIS A 15 28.71 0.21 8.46
N ASP A 16 28.50 0.31 9.78
CA ASP A 16 27.69 1.34 10.45
C ASP A 16 26.16 1.32 10.16
N HIS A 17 25.67 0.28 9.48
CA HIS A 17 24.23 0.07 9.27
C HIS A 17 23.69 -0.86 10.35
N ASP A 18 22.53 -0.51 10.92
CA ASP A 18 21.89 -1.23 12.02
C ASP A 18 20.88 -2.30 11.56
N ARG A 19 20.64 -2.36 10.25
CA ARG A 19 19.91 -3.43 9.55
C ARG A 19 20.60 -3.73 8.24
N LEU A 20 20.64 -5.00 7.87
CA LEU A 20 21.11 -5.47 6.57
C LEU A 20 20.06 -6.39 5.95
N TYR A 21 19.22 -5.83 5.09
CA TYR A 21 18.18 -6.55 4.37
C TYR A 21 18.77 -7.26 3.15
N VAL A 22 18.77 -8.60 3.20
CA VAL A 22 19.31 -9.46 2.14
C VAL A 22 18.16 -10.13 1.41
N PRO A 23 18.07 -10.04 0.07
CA PRO A 23 17.09 -10.81 -0.70
C PRO A 23 17.25 -12.31 -0.46
N ARG A 24 16.22 -12.98 0.07
CA ARG A 24 16.25 -14.43 0.37
C ARG A 24 15.37 -15.25 -0.56
N CYS A 25 14.24 -14.68 -0.98
CA CYS A 25 13.30 -15.35 -1.86
C CYS A 25 12.82 -14.39 -2.94
N GLY A 26 12.67 -14.91 -4.15
CA GLY A 26 12.05 -14.22 -5.28
C GLY A 26 11.00 -15.11 -5.93
N SER A 27 9.82 -14.56 -6.18
CA SER A 27 8.72 -15.23 -6.87
C SER A 27 8.30 -14.43 -8.09
N THR A 28 8.26 -15.08 -9.25
CA THR A 28 7.81 -14.48 -10.51
C THR A 28 6.31 -14.64 -10.65
N THR A 29 5.58 -13.54 -10.71
CA THR A 29 4.11 -13.52 -10.81
C THR A 29 3.62 -13.20 -12.22
N GLY A 30 4.48 -12.66 -13.09
CA GLY A 30 4.05 -12.02 -14.33
C GLY A 30 3.33 -10.69 -14.06
N ASP A 31 2.65 -10.18 -15.08
CA ASP A 31 1.96 -8.88 -15.05
C ASP A 31 0.56 -9.01 -14.44
N VAL A 32 0.53 -9.29 -13.14
CA VAL A 32 -0.71 -9.36 -12.35
C VAL A 32 -1.07 -8.01 -11.70
N ASP A 33 -0.25 -7.00 -11.98
CA ASP A 33 -0.37 -5.62 -11.51
C ASP A 33 -0.55 -5.51 -9.99
N ILE A 34 0.43 -6.00 -9.22
CA ILE A 34 0.34 -6.05 -7.76
C ILE A 34 0.25 -4.64 -7.18
N HIS A 35 -0.87 -4.30 -6.55
CA HIS A 35 -1.09 -2.95 -6.04
C HIS A 35 -0.82 -2.71 -4.56
N ASP A 36 -1.04 -3.72 -3.73
CA ASP A 36 -0.79 -3.66 -2.29
C ASP A 36 -0.39 -5.03 -1.81
N LEU A 37 0.40 -5.10 -0.74
CA LEU A 37 0.93 -6.34 -0.18
C LEU A 37 1.02 -6.22 1.33
N ALA A 38 0.55 -7.26 2.02
CA ALA A 38 0.71 -7.40 3.46
C ALA A 38 1.14 -8.82 3.81
N VAL A 39 1.61 -8.98 5.03
CA VAL A 39 1.95 -10.29 5.61
C VAL A 39 0.97 -10.56 6.73
N GLU A 40 0.18 -11.62 6.60
CA GLU A 40 -0.74 -12.07 7.65
C GLU A 40 0.03 -12.59 8.87
N ALA A 41 -0.65 -12.73 10.01
CA ALA A 41 -0.02 -13.13 11.27
C ALA A 41 0.63 -14.53 11.24
N ASP A 42 0.22 -15.40 10.31
CA ASP A 42 0.85 -16.70 10.08
C ASP A 42 2.05 -16.64 9.12
N GLY A 43 2.46 -15.45 8.70
CA GLY A 43 3.58 -15.22 7.79
C GLY A 43 3.20 -15.33 6.31
N ARG A 44 1.93 -15.61 5.97
CA ARG A 44 1.50 -15.70 4.58
C ARG A 44 1.49 -14.32 3.92
N PRO A 45 2.22 -14.13 2.80
CA PRO A 45 2.07 -12.92 2.00
C PRO A 45 0.72 -12.94 1.27
N VAL A 46 -0.07 -11.89 1.46
CA VAL A 46 -1.31 -11.64 0.72
C VAL A 46 -1.14 -10.35 -0.05
N PHE A 47 -1.52 -10.35 -1.32
CA PHE A 47 -1.40 -9.19 -2.18
C PHE A 47 -2.64 -8.98 -3.04
N VAL A 48 -2.84 -7.74 -3.47
CA VAL A 48 -3.87 -7.34 -4.40
C VAL A 48 -3.37 -7.57 -5.82
N ALA A 49 -3.96 -8.51 -6.55
CA ALA A 49 -3.70 -8.75 -7.96
C ALA A 49 -4.72 -7.96 -8.81
N THR A 50 -4.45 -6.68 -9.00
CA THR A 50 -5.39 -5.69 -9.58
C THR A 50 -5.87 -6.08 -10.96
N GLY A 51 -4.96 -6.54 -11.82
CA GLY A 51 -5.30 -6.96 -13.18
C GLY A 51 -6.39 -8.05 -13.23
N PHE A 52 -6.52 -8.83 -12.15
CA PHE A 52 -7.49 -9.90 -12.00
C PHE A 52 -8.61 -9.59 -10.99
N GLY A 53 -8.57 -8.43 -10.31
CA GLY A 53 -9.57 -8.02 -9.32
C GLY A 53 -9.67 -8.96 -8.11
N CYS A 54 -8.57 -9.52 -7.62
CA CYS A 54 -8.59 -10.47 -6.50
C CYS A 54 -7.49 -10.25 -5.47
N LEU A 55 -7.73 -10.73 -4.24
CA LEU A 55 -6.66 -11.02 -3.28
C LEU A 55 -6.02 -12.35 -3.63
N ALA A 56 -4.70 -12.42 -3.54
CA ALA A 56 -3.91 -13.57 -3.92
C ALA A 56 -2.74 -13.82 -2.96
N THR A 57 -2.19 -15.03 -3.01
CA THR A 57 -0.93 -15.42 -2.36
C THR A 57 0.03 -15.99 -3.40
N LEU A 58 1.29 -16.17 -3.00
CA LEU A 58 2.30 -16.85 -3.79
C LEU A 58 1.89 -18.30 -4.09
N SER A 59 2.26 -18.77 -5.28
CA SER A 59 2.11 -20.16 -5.71
C SER A 59 3.48 -20.76 -6.02
N GLU A 60 3.66 -22.05 -5.73
CA GLU A 60 4.90 -22.78 -6.06
C GLU A 60 4.96 -23.20 -7.54
N ARG A 61 3.81 -23.22 -8.24
CA ARG A 61 3.71 -23.72 -9.62
C ARG A 61 3.18 -22.69 -10.61
N SER A 62 2.28 -21.82 -10.16
CA SER A 62 1.60 -20.83 -11.00
C SER A 62 2.06 -19.42 -10.65
N SER A 63 1.60 -18.43 -11.41
CA SER A 63 1.86 -17.01 -11.11
C SER A 63 1.40 -16.60 -9.72
N PHE A 64 0.24 -17.10 -9.27
CA PHE A 64 -0.34 -16.82 -7.96
C PHE A 64 -1.46 -17.81 -7.64
N THR A 65 -1.90 -17.84 -6.38
CA THR A 65 -3.10 -18.57 -5.94
C THR A 65 -4.15 -17.54 -5.50
N PRO A 66 -5.33 -17.46 -6.15
CA PRO A 66 -6.42 -16.59 -5.72
C PRO A 66 -6.92 -17.00 -4.34
N LEU A 67 -7.21 -16.02 -3.49
CA LEU A 67 -7.76 -16.20 -2.15
C LEU A 67 -9.21 -15.71 -2.06
N TRP A 68 -9.51 -14.60 -2.72
CA TRP A 68 -10.82 -13.94 -2.65
C TRP A 68 -10.99 -12.95 -3.80
N SER A 69 -12.22 -12.76 -4.28
CA SER A 69 -12.58 -11.70 -5.22
C SER A 69 -13.91 -11.07 -4.80
N PRO A 70 -14.17 -9.80 -5.14
CA PRO A 70 -15.47 -9.18 -4.90
C PRO A 70 -16.62 -9.98 -5.52
N PRO A 71 -17.78 -10.08 -4.85
CA PRO A 71 -18.90 -10.91 -5.32
C PRO A 71 -19.57 -10.39 -6.60
N PHE A 72 -19.35 -9.13 -6.96
CA PHE A 72 -19.86 -8.55 -8.20
C PHE A 72 -19.03 -8.89 -9.44
N LEU A 73 -17.82 -9.47 -9.29
CA LEU A 73 -17.04 -9.91 -10.44
C LEU A 73 -17.49 -11.29 -10.90
N SER A 74 -17.88 -11.42 -12.17
CA SER A 74 -18.40 -12.68 -12.71
C SER A 74 -17.33 -13.74 -12.95
N GLN A 75 -16.06 -13.34 -13.13
CA GLN A 75 -14.97 -14.26 -13.42
C GLN A 75 -13.60 -13.65 -13.11
N LEU A 76 -12.62 -14.51 -12.85
CA LEU A 76 -11.22 -14.16 -12.66
C LEU A 76 -10.52 -14.04 -14.02
N VAL A 77 -10.46 -12.82 -14.57
CA VAL A 77 -9.87 -12.54 -15.89
C VAL A 77 -9.00 -11.29 -15.84
N ALA A 78 -7.96 -11.26 -16.68
CA ALA A 78 -6.98 -10.18 -16.76
C ALA A 78 -7.52 -8.94 -17.50
N GLU A 79 -8.58 -8.34 -16.96
CA GLU A 79 -9.32 -7.25 -17.59
C GLU A 79 -9.39 -5.99 -16.72
N ASP A 80 -8.80 -6.01 -15.52
CA ASP A 80 -8.84 -4.92 -14.53
C ASP A 80 -10.23 -4.25 -14.47
N ARG A 81 -11.26 -5.03 -14.09
CA ARG A 81 -12.65 -4.57 -14.23
C ARG A 81 -13.02 -3.49 -13.21
N CYS A 82 -12.60 -3.68 -11.96
CA CYS A 82 -12.97 -2.84 -10.82
C CYS A 82 -11.80 -2.07 -10.20
N HIS A 83 -10.57 -2.39 -10.61
CA HIS A 83 -9.34 -1.88 -9.99
C HIS A 83 -9.35 -2.06 -8.47
N LEU A 84 -9.32 -3.32 -8.04
CA LEU A 84 -9.06 -3.67 -6.64
C LEU A 84 -7.67 -3.13 -6.30
N ASN A 85 -7.55 -2.28 -5.29
CA ASN A 85 -6.43 -1.36 -5.19
C ASN A 85 -5.62 -1.52 -3.90
N GLY A 86 -6.28 -1.71 -2.76
CA GLY A 86 -5.60 -1.78 -1.47
C GLY A 86 -6.20 -2.82 -0.53
N LEU A 87 -5.42 -3.25 0.46
CA LEU A 87 -5.84 -4.22 1.47
C LEU A 87 -5.46 -3.77 2.88
N ALA A 88 -6.37 -3.94 3.83
CA ALA A 88 -6.13 -3.72 5.25
C ALA A 88 -6.22 -5.04 6.00
N LEU A 89 -5.19 -5.33 6.79
CA LEU A 89 -5.27 -6.39 7.79
C LEU A 89 -5.99 -5.88 9.04
N ARG A 90 -6.82 -6.72 9.65
CA ARG A 90 -7.34 -6.54 11.02
C ARG A 90 -7.14 -7.86 11.75
N ASP A 91 -6.63 -7.79 12.98
CA ASP A 91 -6.30 -8.99 13.78
C ASP A 91 -5.42 -9.99 13.02
N GLY A 92 -4.49 -9.47 12.21
CA GLY A 92 -3.53 -10.26 11.44
C GLY A 92 -4.07 -10.94 10.17
N ARG A 93 -5.31 -10.64 9.74
CA ARG A 93 -5.94 -11.22 8.55
C ARG A 93 -6.50 -10.15 7.62
N ALA A 94 -6.53 -10.43 6.32
CA ALA A 94 -7.17 -9.54 5.35
C ALA A 94 -8.64 -9.29 5.74
N ARG A 95 -9.00 -8.03 5.94
CA ARG A 95 -10.34 -7.66 6.43
C ARG A 95 -11.06 -6.67 5.53
N TYR A 96 -10.36 -5.64 5.06
CA TYR A 96 -10.95 -4.63 4.18
C TYR A 96 -10.13 -4.51 2.92
N VAL A 97 -10.81 -4.22 1.81
CA VAL A 97 -10.16 -3.87 0.55
C VAL A 97 -10.80 -2.62 -0.03
N THR A 98 -10.06 -1.92 -0.89
CA THR A 98 -10.59 -0.80 -1.66
C THR A 98 -10.66 -1.16 -3.13
N CYS A 99 -11.71 -0.73 -3.82
CA CYS A 99 -11.82 -0.77 -5.29
C CYS A 99 -12.09 0.63 -5.83
N VAL A 100 -11.72 0.92 -7.07
CA VAL A 100 -12.05 2.20 -7.73
C VAL A 100 -13.47 2.19 -8.30
N SER A 101 -14.03 1.02 -8.56
CA SER A 101 -15.42 0.86 -8.98
C SER A 101 -16.00 -0.51 -8.56
N GLN A 102 -17.29 -0.70 -8.82
CA GLN A 102 -17.96 -2.02 -8.79
C GLN A 102 -18.21 -2.57 -10.20
N SER A 103 -17.44 -2.11 -11.20
CA SER A 103 -17.61 -2.54 -12.58
C SER A 103 -17.19 -4.00 -12.76
N ASP A 104 -17.98 -4.73 -13.54
CA ASP A 104 -17.69 -6.08 -14.05
C ASP A 104 -17.42 -6.07 -15.57
N VAL A 105 -16.91 -4.94 -16.08
CA VAL A 105 -16.54 -4.74 -17.48
C VAL A 105 -15.06 -4.38 -17.55
N ALA A 106 -14.35 -4.90 -18.55
CA ALA A 106 -12.95 -4.61 -18.81
C ALA A 106 -12.64 -3.11 -18.74
N ASP A 107 -11.63 -2.72 -17.96
CA ASP A 107 -11.21 -1.33 -17.73
C ASP A 107 -12.33 -0.39 -17.20
N GLY A 108 -13.51 -0.90 -16.79
CA GLY A 108 -14.68 -0.07 -16.51
C GLY A 108 -14.55 0.84 -15.28
N TRP A 109 -13.54 0.63 -14.44
CA TRP A 109 -13.19 1.57 -13.36
C TRP A 109 -12.75 2.94 -13.84
N ARG A 110 -12.23 3.07 -15.07
CA ARG A 110 -11.70 4.34 -15.61
C ARG A 110 -12.76 5.42 -15.71
N ASP A 111 -14.01 5.03 -15.93
CA ASP A 111 -15.16 5.95 -16.01
C ASP A 111 -15.69 6.34 -14.62
N ALA A 112 -15.32 5.58 -13.58
CA ALA A 112 -15.84 5.73 -12.22
C ALA A 112 -14.84 6.37 -11.24
N ARG A 113 -13.70 6.88 -11.72
CA ARG A 113 -12.58 7.41 -10.90
C ARG A 113 -12.99 8.49 -9.90
N ARG A 114 -14.03 9.27 -10.18
CA ARG A 114 -14.44 10.42 -9.34
C ARG A 114 -15.16 10.02 -8.06
N ASN A 115 -15.98 8.97 -8.09
CA ASN A 115 -16.88 8.64 -6.98
C ASN A 115 -17.36 7.18 -6.97
N GLY A 116 -16.85 6.32 -7.85
CA GLY A 116 -17.22 4.91 -7.89
C GLY A 116 -16.53 4.07 -6.83
N GLY A 117 -15.54 4.63 -6.13
CA GLY A 117 -14.69 3.91 -5.21
C GLY A 117 -15.45 3.40 -4.00
N VAL A 118 -15.12 2.19 -3.59
CA VAL A 118 -15.74 1.48 -2.47
C VAL A 118 -14.71 0.88 -1.53
N VAL A 119 -15.14 0.64 -0.30
CA VAL A 119 -14.48 -0.26 0.65
C VAL A 119 -15.37 -1.49 0.80
N LEU A 120 -14.78 -2.68 0.68
CA LEU A 120 -15.46 -3.95 0.89
C LEU A 120 -14.94 -4.62 2.16
N ASP A 121 -15.85 -5.23 2.92
CA ASP A 121 -15.51 -6.22 3.93
C ASP A 121 -15.19 -7.57 3.25
N VAL A 122 -14.02 -8.13 3.51
CA VAL A 122 -13.57 -9.35 2.82
C VAL A 122 -14.41 -10.57 3.22
N PRO A 123 -14.66 -10.85 4.53
CA PRO A 123 -15.49 -12.00 4.92
C PRO A 123 -16.93 -11.96 4.42
N SER A 124 -17.63 -10.81 4.50
CA SER A 124 -19.03 -10.74 4.03
C SER A 124 -19.16 -10.41 2.54
N GLY A 125 -18.16 -9.79 1.94
CA GLY A 125 -18.21 -9.26 0.58
C GLY A 125 -19.05 -7.97 0.45
N GLU A 126 -19.50 -7.40 1.56
CA GLU A 126 -20.39 -6.24 1.56
C GLU A 126 -19.62 -4.92 1.40
N VAL A 127 -20.27 -3.94 0.75
CA VAL A 127 -19.78 -2.56 0.67
C VAL A 127 -20.00 -1.88 2.02
N VAL A 128 -18.92 -1.49 2.69
CA VAL A 128 -18.96 -0.78 3.98
C VAL A 128 -18.74 0.72 3.85
N ALA A 129 -18.23 1.19 2.71
CA ALA A 129 -18.16 2.60 2.34
C ALA A 129 -18.16 2.75 0.82
N GLN A 130 -18.68 3.87 0.32
CA GLN A 130 -18.80 4.16 -1.11
C GLN A 130 -18.70 5.65 -1.40
N GLY A 131 -18.65 6.03 -2.68
CA GLY A 131 -18.55 7.45 -3.07
C GLY A 131 -17.12 7.98 -3.07
N LEU A 132 -16.12 7.10 -2.94
CA LEU A 132 -14.71 7.48 -2.85
C LEU A 132 -14.13 7.72 -4.25
N SER A 133 -13.09 8.56 -4.33
CA SER A 133 -12.33 8.82 -5.53
C SER A 133 -10.99 8.11 -5.46
N MET A 134 -10.86 7.01 -6.20
CA MET A 134 -9.64 6.21 -6.25
C MET A 134 -9.08 5.89 -4.84
N PRO A 135 -9.80 5.14 -3.99
CA PRO A 135 -9.36 4.86 -2.63
C PRO A 135 -8.13 3.94 -2.60
N HIS A 136 -7.07 4.37 -1.91
CA HIS A 136 -5.77 3.67 -1.80
C HIS A 136 -5.40 3.33 -0.36
N SER A 137 -4.54 2.32 -0.22
CA SER A 137 -3.84 1.93 1.01
C SER A 137 -4.71 1.98 2.27
N PRO A 138 -5.80 1.20 2.33
CA PRO A 138 -6.58 1.09 3.55
C PRO A 138 -5.71 0.41 4.63
N ARG A 139 -5.81 0.90 5.86
CA ARG A 139 -5.03 0.40 7.00
C ARG A 139 -5.92 0.41 8.24
N TRP A 140 -5.98 -0.71 8.96
CA TRP A 140 -6.57 -0.74 10.29
C TRP A 140 -5.52 -0.26 11.31
N TYR A 141 -5.80 0.84 11.99
CA TYR A 141 -4.87 1.41 12.97
C TYR A 141 -5.63 2.12 14.09
N ARG A 142 -5.31 1.79 15.34
CA ARG A 142 -5.99 2.33 16.56
C ARG A 142 -7.51 2.24 16.46
N ASP A 143 -8.00 1.03 16.18
CA ASP A 143 -9.42 0.68 16.11
C ASP A 143 -10.24 1.48 15.09
N ARG A 144 -9.57 2.00 14.07
CA ARG A 144 -10.18 2.74 12.97
C ARG A 144 -9.67 2.23 11.64
N LEU A 145 -10.54 2.31 10.64
CA LEU A 145 -10.15 2.09 9.25
C LEU A 145 -9.72 3.43 8.64
N TRP A 146 -8.44 3.55 8.33
CA TRP A 146 -7.85 4.70 7.66
C TRP A 146 -7.64 4.38 6.19
N LEU A 147 -7.73 5.38 5.32
CA LEU A 147 -7.37 5.24 3.90
C LEU A 147 -7.02 6.59 3.27
N LEU A 148 -6.58 6.51 2.03
CA LEU A 148 -6.32 7.65 1.17
C LEU A 148 -7.43 7.78 0.13
N ASN A 149 -8.21 8.86 0.17
CA ASN A 149 -9.14 9.21 -0.89
C ASN A 149 -8.37 9.95 -1.99
N ALA A 150 -7.57 9.19 -2.74
CA ALA A 150 -6.44 9.75 -3.50
C ALA A 150 -6.86 10.78 -4.55
N GLY A 151 -8.01 10.58 -5.20
CA GLY A 151 -8.53 11.50 -6.21
C GLY A 151 -9.10 12.80 -5.64
N THR A 152 -9.22 12.94 -4.32
CA THR A 152 -9.53 14.22 -3.64
C THR A 152 -8.31 14.84 -2.96
N GLY A 153 -7.20 14.09 -2.83
CA GLY A 153 -6.03 14.49 -2.06
C GLY A 153 -6.24 14.42 -0.55
N GLU A 154 -7.21 13.64 -0.08
CA GLU A 154 -7.56 13.59 1.34
C GLU A 154 -7.12 12.28 2.00
N PHE A 155 -6.52 12.42 3.18
CA PHE A 155 -6.28 11.34 4.13
C PHE A 155 -7.35 11.40 5.22
N GLY A 156 -7.91 10.26 5.62
CA GLY A 156 -8.99 10.22 6.59
C GLY A 156 -9.40 8.82 7.05
N THR A 157 -10.53 8.76 7.75
CA THR A 157 -11.10 7.53 8.30
C THR A 157 -12.46 7.19 7.69
N ILE A 158 -12.83 5.92 7.77
CA ILE A 158 -14.20 5.47 7.51
C ILE A 158 -14.94 5.31 8.83
N ASP A 159 -16.07 5.97 8.97
CA ASP A 159 -17.07 5.62 9.98
C ASP A 159 -17.82 4.37 9.50
N LEU A 160 -17.54 3.22 10.12
CA LEU A 160 -18.15 1.95 9.74
C LEU A 160 -19.66 1.87 10.03
N ALA A 161 -20.20 2.75 10.88
CA ALA A 161 -21.63 2.77 11.16
C ALA A 161 -22.43 3.45 10.04
N SER A 162 -21.93 4.57 9.52
CA SER A 162 -22.57 5.33 8.44
C SER A 162 -22.04 5.00 7.04
N GLY A 163 -20.84 4.42 6.94
CA GLY A 163 -20.09 4.25 5.70
C GLY A 163 -19.48 5.53 5.15
N ALA A 164 -19.49 6.62 5.93
CA ALA A 164 -18.97 7.91 5.50
C ALA A 164 -17.44 7.99 5.62
N PHE A 165 -16.81 8.69 4.68
CA PHE A 165 -15.42 9.10 4.78
C PHE A 165 -15.30 10.42 5.53
N GLU A 166 -14.48 10.43 6.57
CA GLU A 166 -14.20 11.57 7.42
C GLU A 166 -12.78 12.09 7.09
N PRO A 167 -12.65 13.18 6.31
CA PRO A 167 -11.36 13.73 5.96
C PRO A 167 -10.67 14.31 7.20
N VAL A 168 -9.41 13.96 7.39
CA VAL A 168 -8.56 14.45 8.49
C VAL A 168 -7.56 15.49 7.99
N ALA A 169 -6.97 15.26 6.82
CA ALA A 169 -5.98 16.17 6.25
C ALA A 169 -6.08 16.22 4.72
N PHE A 170 -5.82 17.40 4.15
CA PHE A 170 -5.59 17.56 2.72
C PHE A 170 -4.09 17.59 2.42
N CYS A 171 -3.69 16.79 1.45
CA CYS A 171 -2.34 16.63 0.98
C CYS A 171 -2.28 17.07 -0.50
N PRO A 172 -1.41 18.05 -0.87
CA PRO A 172 -1.41 18.63 -2.22
C PRO A 172 -0.73 17.71 -3.25
N GLY A 173 -1.27 16.52 -3.49
CA GLY A 173 -0.77 15.53 -4.45
C GLY A 173 -1.64 14.28 -4.49
N PHE A 174 -1.44 13.44 -5.50
CA PHE A 174 -2.13 12.15 -5.60
C PHE A 174 -1.54 11.17 -4.59
N LEU A 175 -2.37 10.64 -3.70
CA LEU A 175 -1.92 9.86 -2.56
C LEU A 175 -1.88 8.37 -2.89
N ARG A 176 -0.84 7.64 -2.44
CA ARG A 176 -0.74 6.20 -2.73
C ARG A 176 -0.34 5.36 -1.53
N GLY A 177 0.78 5.66 -0.89
CA GLY A 177 1.31 4.92 0.25
C GLY A 177 0.82 5.46 1.59
N LEU A 178 0.46 4.56 2.49
CA LEU A 178 0.09 4.87 3.87
C LEU A 178 0.71 3.85 4.84
N ALA A 179 1.44 4.39 5.83
CA ALA A 179 1.90 3.66 7.00
C ALA A 179 1.73 4.50 8.26
N PHE A 180 1.88 3.89 9.43
CA PHE A 180 1.77 4.58 10.72
C PHE A 180 3.03 4.41 11.56
N ALA A 181 3.40 5.48 12.27
CA ALA A 181 4.50 5.52 13.22
C ALA A 181 4.06 6.30 14.48
N GLY A 182 3.64 5.58 15.52
CA GLY A 182 3.16 6.19 16.75
C GLY A 182 1.92 7.07 16.50
N ASP A 183 2.02 8.37 16.80
CA ASP A 183 0.94 9.35 16.62
C ASP A 183 0.89 9.94 15.20
N TYR A 184 1.64 9.41 14.25
CA TYR A 184 1.75 9.95 12.90
C TYR A 184 1.29 8.96 11.82
N ALA A 185 0.54 9.46 10.85
CA ALA A 185 0.41 8.84 9.54
C ALA A 185 1.55 9.31 8.63
N ILE A 186 2.21 8.37 7.97
CA ILE A 186 3.21 8.63 6.93
C ILE A 186 2.53 8.39 5.58
N VAL A 187 2.37 9.46 4.80
CA VAL A 187 1.62 9.46 3.53
C VAL A 187 2.54 9.84 2.38
N THR A 188 2.48 9.11 1.28
CA THR A 188 3.17 9.49 0.04
C THR A 188 2.28 10.34 -0.86
N LEU A 189 2.91 11.29 -1.55
CA LEU A 189 2.29 12.19 -2.52
C LEU A 189 3.02 12.04 -3.85
N SER A 190 2.24 12.00 -4.93
CA SER A 190 2.72 12.04 -6.31
C SER A 190 2.19 13.28 -7.02
N LYS A 191 2.95 13.80 -7.98
CA LYS A 191 2.40 14.77 -8.93
C LYS A 191 1.38 14.05 -9.83
N PRO A 192 0.25 14.71 -10.19
CA PRO A 192 -0.69 14.16 -11.15
C PRO A 192 0.03 13.79 -12.45
N ARG A 193 -0.32 12.65 -13.04
CA ARG A 193 0.20 12.26 -14.34
C ARG A 193 -0.43 13.13 -15.42
N HIS A 194 0.29 13.33 -16.52
CA HIS A 194 -0.26 13.93 -17.73
C HIS A 194 -1.09 12.94 -18.58
N ASP A 195 -1.42 11.76 -18.04
CA ASP A 195 -2.25 10.78 -18.71
C ASP A 195 -3.75 11.02 -18.44
N LEU A 196 -4.61 10.39 -19.25
CA LEU A 196 -6.06 10.55 -19.16
C LEU A 196 -6.64 9.93 -17.87
N ALA A 197 -5.93 8.99 -17.25
CA ALA A 197 -6.38 8.24 -16.08
C ALA A 197 -6.24 9.01 -14.75
N PHE A 198 -5.39 10.04 -14.67
CA PHE A 198 -5.20 10.82 -13.43
C PHE A 198 -5.55 12.29 -13.58
N SER A 199 -6.07 12.70 -14.74
CA SER A 199 -6.60 14.04 -14.99
C SER A 199 -8.10 14.11 -14.74
N GLY A 200 -8.59 15.31 -14.37
CA GLY A 200 -10.01 15.60 -14.20
C GLY A 200 -10.58 15.14 -12.86
N LEU A 201 -9.71 14.90 -11.88
CA LEU A 201 -10.08 14.48 -10.53
C LEU A 201 -10.43 15.69 -9.66
N ALA A 202 -11.14 15.47 -8.55
CA ALA A 202 -11.48 16.53 -7.60
C ALA A 202 -10.22 17.16 -6.96
N LEU A 203 -9.09 16.46 -6.97
CA LEU A 203 -7.79 16.95 -6.57
C LEU A 203 -7.37 18.21 -7.35
N ASP A 204 -7.61 18.26 -8.67
CA ASP A 204 -7.23 19.41 -9.51
C ASP A 204 -7.96 20.67 -9.04
N GLU A 205 -9.28 20.56 -8.85
CA GLU A 205 -10.13 21.64 -8.31
C GLU A 205 -9.71 22.02 -6.87
N ALA A 206 -9.33 21.05 -6.04
CA ALA A 206 -8.87 21.29 -4.67
C ALA A 206 -7.54 22.06 -4.63
N LEU A 207 -6.59 21.71 -5.49
CA LEU A 207 -5.32 22.42 -5.66
C LEU A 207 -5.54 23.86 -6.11
N GLU A 208 -6.37 24.08 -7.13
CA GLU A 208 -6.71 25.41 -7.63
C GLU A 208 -7.36 26.29 -6.55
N ARG A 209 -8.41 25.78 -5.88
CA ARG A 209 -9.09 26.51 -4.78
C ARG A 209 -8.14 26.91 -3.66
N ARG A 210 -7.14 26.06 -3.39
CA ARG A 210 -6.13 26.29 -2.33
C ARG A 210 -4.90 27.04 -2.82
N ARG A 211 -4.83 27.39 -4.12
CA ARG A 211 -3.67 28.03 -4.76
C ARG A 211 -2.37 27.25 -4.52
N ALA A 212 -2.46 25.93 -4.58
CA ALA A 212 -1.35 25.03 -4.33
C ALA A 212 -0.89 24.37 -5.64
N ALA A 213 0.43 24.22 -5.78
CA ALA A 213 1.01 23.37 -6.81
C ALA A 213 1.06 21.91 -6.33
N PRO A 214 0.91 20.92 -7.23
CA PRO A 214 1.03 19.52 -6.87
C PRO A 214 2.46 19.17 -6.41
N GLN A 215 2.55 18.28 -5.43
CA GLN A 215 3.79 17.91 -4.73
C GLN A 215 4.07 16.41 -4.87
N CYS A 216 5.35 16.07 -5.01
CA CYS A 216 5.87 14.72 -4.84
C CYS A 216 6.66 14.67 -3.53
N GLY A 217 6.39 13.71 -2.65
CA GLY A 217 6.94 13.74 -1.32
C GLY A 217 6.35 12.75 -0.33
N ILE A 218 6.87 12.82 0.89
CA ILE A 218 6.32 12.15 2.07
C ILE A 218 5.86 13.23 3.04
N GLN A 219 4.69 13.04 3.66
CA GLN A 219 4.20 13.87 4.76
C GLN A 219 3.96 13.01 6.00
N ALA A 220 4.35 13.52 7.17
CA ALA A 220 3.99 12.98 8.46
C ALA A 220 2.86 13.84 9.05
N ILE A 221 1.69 13.25 9.20
CA ILE A 221 0.46 13.90 9.65
C ILE A 221 0.20 13.47 11.09
N ASP A 222 0.10 14.43 12.02
CA ASP A 222 -0.27 14.15 13.41
C ASP A 222 -1.73 13.73 13.48
N LEU A 223 -2.00 12.52 13.96
CA LEU A 223 -3.35 11.94 14.01
C LEU A 223 -4.30 12.66 14.96
N ARG A 224 -3.77 13.44 15.91
CA ARG A 224 -4.59 14.15 16.92
C ARG A 224 -5.11 15.47 16.38
N SER A 225 -4.32 16.14 15.54
CA SER A 225 -4.63 17.48 15.01
C SER A 225 -4.98 17.50 13.53
N GLY A 226 -4.63 16.46 12.77
CA GLY A 226 -4.70 16.43 11.31
C GLY A 226 -3.67 17.33 10.62
N GLN A 227 -2.72 17.91 11.37
CA GLN A 227 -1.71 18.80 10.80
C GLN A 227 -0.51 18.03 10.26
N VAL A 228 0.06 18.52 9.15
CA VAL A 228 1.35 18.05 8.63
C VAL A 228 2.45 18.54 9.57
N ALA A 229 2.98 17.64 10.41
CA ALA A 229 4.05 17.93 11.36
C ALA A 229 5.42 17.98 10.69
N HIS A 230 5.67 17.06 9.74
CA HIS A 230 6.93 16.97 9.01
C HIS A 230 6.69 16.60 7.55
N TRP A 231 7.67 16.89 6.69
CA TRP A 231 7.59 16.56 5.27
C TRP A 231 8.98 16.42 4.64
N VAL A 232 9.04 15.63 3.57
CA VAL A 232 10.17 15.54 2.65
C VAL A 232 9.60 15.72 1.24
N ARG A 233 10.17 16.65 0.47
CA ARG A 233 9.76 16.89 -0.92
C ARG A 233 10.82 16.37 -1.88
N PHE A 234 10.38 15.70 -2.93
CA PHE A 234 11.23 15.29 -4.03
C PHE A 234 11.09 16.28 -5.19
N GLU A 235 12.23 16.84 -5.57
CA GLU A 235 12.37 17.70 -6.75
C GLU A 235 13.20 16.97 -7.80
N GLY A 236 12.91 17.20 -9.08
CA GLY A 236 13.59 16.55 -10.21
C GLY A 236 12.81 15.37 -10.80
N MET A 237 13.53 14.29 -11.14
CA MET A 237 13.00 13.18 -11.95
C MET A 237 11.96 12.32 -11.23
N VAL A 238 12.00 12.28 -9.89
CA VAL A 238 11.05 11.49 -9.10
C VAL A 238 9.79 12.33 -8.88
N THR A 239 8.76 12.02 -9.65
CA THR A 239 7.45 12.69 -9.59
C THR A 239 6.34 11.81 -9.01
N GLU A 240 6.62 10.53 -8.80
CA GLU A 240 5.66 9.54 -8.30
C GLU A 240 6.25 8.74 -7.15
N MET A 241 5.42 8.47 -6.15
CA MET A 241 5.74 7.63 -5.01
C MET A 241 4.66 6.58 -4.81
N TYR A 242 5.04 5.32 -4.92
CA TYR A 242 4.09 4.22 -4.95
C TYR A 242 3.58 3.84 -3.57
N ASP A 243 4.48 3.55 -2.62
CA ASP A 243 4.13 3.08 -1.28
C ASP A 243 5.17 3.54 -0.25
N VAL A 244 4.86 3.37 1.04
CA VAL A 244 5.75 3.62 2.17
C VAL A 244 5.57 2.56 3.25
N ALA A 245 6.69 2.13 3.83
CA ALA A 245 6.72 1.23 4.99
C ALA A 245 7.56 1.84 6.11
N VAL A 246 7.17 1.61 7.35
CA VAL A 246 7.90 2.06 8.55
C VAL A 246 8.74 0.90 9.10
N LEU A 247 10.06 1.08 9.14
CA LEU A 247 10.98 0.13 9.75
C LEU A 247 11.25 0.53 11.21
N ALA A 248 10.41 0.04 12.13
CA ALA A 248 10.51 0.37 13.53
C ALA A 248 11.86 -0.05 14.14
N GLY A 249 12.50 0.88 14.86
CA GLY A 249 13.79 0.64 15.51
C GLY A 249 14.98 0.50 14.55
N ALA A 250 14.84 0.95 13.30
CA ALA A 250 15.94 1.09 12.35
C ALA A 250 16.24 2.57 12.11
N ALA A 251 17.50 2.96 12.29
CA ALA A 251 18.02 4.31 12.08
C ALA A 251 18.82 4.43 10.78
N ARG A 252 19.58 3.40 10.41
CA ARG A 252 20.43 3.40 9.21
C ARG A 252 20.37 2.05 8.50
N PRO A 253 19.21 1.68 7.94
CA PRO A 253 19.06 0.40 7.26
C PRO A 253 19.81 0.38 5.92
N MET A 254 20.34 -0.79 5.56
CA MET A 254 20.87 -1.10 4.25
C MET A 254 20.10 -2.26 3.63
N ALA A 255 19.94 -2.25 2.31
CA ALA A 255 19.52 -3.41 1.54
C ALA A 255 20.62 -3.79 0.54
N LEU A 256 20.92 -5.08 0.41
CA LEU A 256 21.84 -5.55 -0.62
C LEU A 256 21.17 -5.53 -2.00
N GLY A 257 21.89 -5.00 -2.98
CA GLY A 257 21.46 -5.01 -4.37
C GLY A 257 21.66 -6.38 -5.04
N PHE A 258 20.85 -6.65 -6.07
CA PHE A 258 20.91 -7.91 -6.84
C PHE A 258 22.15 -8.08 -7.71
N LYS A 259 22.96 -7.03 -7.88
CA LYS A 259 24.07 -6.98 -8.84
C LYS A 259 25.41 -6.64 -8.21
N THR A 260 25.48 -6.50 -6.89
CA THR A 260 26.71 -6.07 -6.22
C THR A 260 27.57 -7.28 -5.82
N ASP A 261 28.87 -7.09 -5.65
CA ASP A 261 29.78 -8.19 -5.26
C ASP A 261 29.46 -8.73 -3.86
N GLU A 262 28.86 -7.91 -2.99
CA GLU A 262 28.46 -8.27 -1.64
C GLU A 262 27.46 -9.43 -1.63
N ILE A 263 26.51 -9.48 -2.57
CA ILE A 263 25.50 -10.55 -2.61
C ILE A 263 26.14 -11.93 -2.87
N ARG A 264 27.31 -11.96 -3.53
CA ARG A 264 28.06 -13.19 -3.80
C ARG A 264 28.87 -13.65 -2.59
N ARG A 265 29.30 -12.72 -1.75
CA ARG A 265 30.31 -12.98 -0.70
C ARG A 265 29.74 -13.05 0.71
N LEU A 266 28.60 -12.41 0.96
CA LEU A 266 27.95 -12.44 2.26
C LEU A 266 27.32 -13.81 2.53
N ILE A 267 27.88 -14.54 3.48
CA ILE A 267 27.35 -15.82 3.96
C ILE A 267 26.93 -15.65 5.42
N THR A 268 25.67 -15.93 5.70
CA THR A 268 25.12 -16.02 7.06
C THR A 268 24.67 -17.44 7.32
N ILE A 269 24.95 -17.96 8.50
CA ILE A 269 24.61 -19.32 8.91
C ILE A 269 23.66 -19.20 10.10
N ASP A 270 22.58 -19.97 10.09
CA ASP A 270 21.66 -20.04 11.22
C ASP A 270 22.38 -20.56 12.47
N PRO A 271 21.99 -20.11 13.67
CA PRO A 271 22.55 -20.65 14.90
C PRO A 271 22.33 -22.16 14.94
N ASP A 272 23.35 -22.88 15.40
CA ASP A 272 23.31 -24.33 15.51
C ASP A 272 22.11 -24.74 16.40
N ALA A 273 21.20 -25.54 15.85
CA ALA A 273 19.99 -25.97 16.58
C ALA A 273 20.30 -26.79 17.84
N SER A 274 21.55 -27.25 17.96
CA SER A 274 22.08 -27.95 19.13
C SER A 274 22.65 -27.03 20.22
N ALA A 275 22.81 -25.73 19.96
CA ALA A 275 23.42 -24.76 20.88
C ALA A 275 22.42 -24.08 21.83
N THR A 276 21.14 -24.46 21.81
CA THR A 276 20.14 -24.01 22.79
C THR A 276 19.98 -25.03 23.92
N SER A 277 20.88 -24.97 24.91
CA SER A 277 20.64 -25.10 26.38
C SER A 277 21.91 -25.52 27.11
N PRO A 278 22.13 -25.09 28.37
CA PRO A 278 21.13 -24.68 29.37
C PRO A 278 20.99 -23.17 29.59
#